data_AF-A0AA40K360-F1
#
_entry.id   AF-A0AA40K360-F1
#
_cell.length_a   1.000
_cell.length_b   1.000
_cell.length_c   1.000
_cell.angle_alpha   90.00
_cell.angle_beta   90.00
_cell.angle_gamma   90.00
#
_symmetry.space_group_name_H-M   'P 1'
#
loop_
_entity.id
_entity.type
_entity.pdbx_description
1 polymer ?
#
loop_
_entity_poly.entity_id
_entity_poly.type
_entity_poly.pdbx_seq_one_letter_code
_entity_poly.pdbx_strand_id
1 'polypeptide(L)'
;MAATSRGCLSRIRLPRPRTFLGFMSLQTGAELVALALVFNKATGIYGFLTLFTGYAASALQVTSYIWSVAVIVALALLVPHIRKQSPFQNLALAWLYVLDTCLNTAYIAAFATTWYLSVFHDVDEIPAAPEAAPVGDDTGPRAAADEDRGNPDAAASLFLVVLFSLVRVYLALVVAAHARWVLQRWGGEERGEAATRDDVASAAPVNPFAEGTPLGEGWRGRMGRIMVSVGRNYWLGRQKEDEEWARAMGAKFRSS
;
A
#
# COMPACT_ATOMS: atom_id res chain seq x y z
N MET A 1 17.24 -16.25 29.13
CA MET A 1 16.91 -14.83 28.93
C MET A 1 16.81 -14.56 27.43
N ALA A 2 15.61 -14.57 26.86
CA ALA A 2 15.38 -14.19 25.47
C ALA A 2 14.32 -13.08 25.47
N ALA A 3 14.78 -11.83 25.32
CA ALA A 3 13.92 -10.67 25.24
C ALA A 3 13.41 -10.53 23.80
N THR A 4 12.13 -10.81 23.65
CA THR A 4 11.36 -10.78 22.43
C THR A 4 11.37 -9.39 21.78
N SER A 5 11.90 -9.30 20.56
CA SER A 5 11.75 -8.16 19.66
C SER A 5 10.27 -7.97 19.29
N ARG A 6 9.52 -7.23 20.11
CA ARG A 6 8.11 -6.85 19.85
C ARG A 6 7.88 -5.33 19.83
N GLY A 7 8.94 -4.52 19.86
CA GLY A 7 8.84 -3.08 20.11
C GLY A 7 8.97 -2.13 18.91
N CYS A 8 9.42 -2.58 17.74
CA CYS A 8 9.84 -1.62 16.68
C CYS A 8 8.66 -1.04 15.87
N LEU A 9 7.59 -1.82 15.64
CA LEU A 9 6.47 -1.39 14.80
C LEU A 9 5.45 -0.47 15.51
N SER A 10 5.54 -0.28 16.84
CA SER A 10 4.55 0.52 17.59
C SER A 10 4.80 2.04 17.54
N ARG A 11 5.94 2.49 16.99
CA ARG A 11 6.34 3.91 16.98
C ARG A 11 6.09 4.64 15.66
N ILE A 12 5.76 3.93 14.57
CA ILE A 12 5.44 4.57 13.29
C ILE A 12 3.98 5.02 13.32
N ARG A 13 3.73 6.26 13.75
CA ARG A 13 2.40 6.88 13.69
C ARG A 13 2.16 7.35 12.25
N LEU A 14 1.37 6.59 11.51
CA LEU A 14 1.02 6.89 10.12
C LEU A 14 0.24 8.22 10.01
N PRO A 15 0.54 9.07 9.00
CA PRO A 15 -0.21 10.29 8.74
C PRO A 15 -1.65 9.98 8.33
N ARG A 16 -2.56 10.90 8.63
CA ARG A 16 -4.01 10.67 8.51
C ARG A 16 -4.67 11.83 7.79
N PRO A 17 -4.99 11.68 6.49
CA PRO A 17 -5.74 12.71 5.79
C PRO A 17 -7.13 12.87 6.42
N ARG A 18 -7.56 14.13 6.58
CA ARG A 18 -8.94 14.46 7.01
C ARG A 18 -9.88 14.65 5.82
N THR A 19 -9.30 14.93 4.67
CA THR A 19 -9.96 15.23 3.40
C THR A 19 -9.17 14.59 2.27
N PHE A 20 -9.86 14.19 1.21
CA PHE A 20 -9.20 13.77 -0.03
C PHE A 20 -8.82 15.01 -0.85
N LEU A 21 -7.55 15.12 -1.25
CA LEU A 21 -6.97 16.25 -1.99
C LEU A 21 -7.16 17.65 -1.35
N GLY A 22 -7.58 17.72 -0.08
CA GLY A 22 -7.79 18.99 0.64
C GLY A 22 -9.20 19.58 0.53
N PHE A 23 -10.05 19.08 -0.37
CA PHE A 23 -11.38 19.67 -0.60
C PHE A 23 -12.53 18.65 -0.67
N MET A 24 -12.25 17.36 -0.84
CA MET A 24 -13.30 16.32 -0.90
C MET A 24 -13.41 15.53 0.41
N SER A 25 -14.59 14.95 0.65
CA SER A 25 -14.80 14.03 1.78
C SER A 25 -13.94 12.77 1.62
N LEU A 26 -13.58 12.12 2.74
CA LEU A 26 -12.87 10.84 2.72
C LEU A 26 -13.70 9.73 2.06
N GLN A 27 -15.03 9.78 2.16
CA GLN A 27 -15.91 8.82 1.49
C GLN A 27 -15.82 8.95 -0.03
N THR A 28 -15.94 10.18 -0.55
CA THR A 28 -15.76 10.45 -1.98
C THR A 28 -14.36 10.07 -2.43
N GLY A 29 -13.34 10.36 -1.62
CA GLY A 29 -11.97 9.91 -1.88
C GLY A 29 -11.87 8.38 -1.96
N ALA A 30 -12.46 7.65 -1.03
CA ALA A 30 -12.44 6.18 -1.05
C ALA A 30 -13.17 5.59 -2.27
N GLU A 31 -14.30 6.18 -2.69
CA GLU A 31 -15.00 5.80 -3.92
C GLU A 31 -14.11 6.02 -5.15
N LEU A 32 -13.51 7.21 -5.28
CA LEU A 32 -12.62 7.54 -6.41
C LEU A 32 -11.37 6.65 -6.43
N VAL A 33 -10.78 6.38 -5.28
CA VAL A 33 -9.63 5.48 -5.14
C VAL A 33 -10.00 4.06 -5.55
N ALA A 34 -11.16 3.56 -5.12
CA ALA A 34 -11.62 2.23 -5.50
C ALA A 34 -11.93 2.14 -7.00
N LEU A 35 -12.57 3.15 -7.59
CA LEU A 35 -12.81 3.23 -9.03
C LEU A 35 -11.51 3.28 -9.84
N ALA A 36 -10.55 4.08 -9.40
CA ALA A 36 -9.22 4.13 -10.01
C ALA A 36 -8.51 2.78 -9.92
N LEU A 37 -8.67 2.05 -8.80
CA LEU A 37 -8.12 0.71 -8.65
C LEU A 37 -8.80 -0.30 -9.58
N VAL A 38 -10.14 -0.28 -9.69
CA VAL A 38 -10.87 -1.12 -10.66
C VAL A 38 -10.36 -0.86 -12.08
N PHE A 39 -10.24 0.42 -12.47
CA PHE A 39 -9.71 0.78 -13.79
C PHE A 39 -8.28 0.26 -13.98
N ASN A 40 -7.40 0.45 -12.99
CA ASN A 40 -6.02 -0.06 -13.03
C ASN A 40 -5.99 -1.59 -13.23
N LYS A 41 -6.79 -2.34 -12.48
CA LYS A 41 -6.85 -3.80 -12.60
C LYS A 41 -7.46 -4.26 -13.92
N ALA A 42 -8.50 -3.58 -14.39
CA ALA A 42 -9.12 -3.84 -15.68
C ALA A 42 -8.15 -3.59 -16.84
N THR A 43 -7.37 -2.50 -16.78
CA THR A 43 -6.34 -2.25 -17.80
C THR A 43 -5.25 -3.33 -17.80
N GLY A 44 -4.91 -3.88 -16.64
CA GLY A 44 -3.98 -5.01 -16.51
C GLY A 44 -4.50 -6.32 -17.13
N ILE A 45 -5.83 -6.50 -17.24
CA ILE A 45 -6.44 -7.65 -17.92
C ILE A 45 -6.16 -7.61 -19.43
N TYR A 46 -5.92 -6.45 -20.05
CA TYR A 46 -5.50 -6.46 -21.46
C TYR A 46 -4.17 -7.20 -21.66
N GLY A 47 -3.29 -7.18 -20.66
CA GLY A 47 -2.09 -8.03 -20.64
C GLY A 47 -2.40 -9.52 -20.56
N PHE A 48 -3.55 -9.92 -20.01
CA PHE A 48 -3.97 -11.33 -19.97
C PHE A 48 -4.29 -11.89 -21.38
N LEU A 49 -4.64 -11.04 -22.36
CA LEU A 49 -4.79 -11.51 -23.74
C LEU A 49 -3.50 -12.11 -24.31
N THR A 50 -2.32 -11.70 -23.81
CA THR A 50 -1.04 -12.26 -24.29
C THR A 50 -0.88 -13.75 -23.97
N LEU A 51 -1.62 -14.27 -22.97
CA LEU A 51 -1.66 -15.71 -22.69
C LEU A 51 -2.36 -16.50 -23.80
N PHE A 52 -3.38 -15.91 -24.44
CA PHE A 52 -4.16 -16.57 -25.49
C PHE A 52 -3.54 -16.43 -26.88
N THR A 53 -2.62 -15.47 -27.06
CA THR A 53 -1.88 -15.30 -28.32
C THR A 53 -0.71 -16.27 -28.48
N GLY A 54 -0.52 -17.22 -27.56
CA GLY A 54 0.52 -18.24 -27.63
C GLY A 54 1.91 -17.80 -27.14
N TYR A 55 2.03 -16.65 -26.47
CA TYR A 55 3.28 -16.25 -25.84
C TYR A 55 3.49 -17.07 -24.55
N ALA A 56 4.71 -17.56 -24.31
CA ALA A 56 5.05 -18.30 -23.10
C ALA A 56 5.03 -17.36 -21.88
N ALA A 57 3.86 -17.14 -21.31
CA ALA A 57 3.71 -16.30 -20.14
C ALA A 57 4.46 -16.91 -18.95
N SER A 58 5.29 -16.11 -18.29
CA SER A 58 5.99 -16.56 -17.08
C SER A 58 5.00 -16.88 -15.96
N ALA A 59 5.32 -17.85 -15.09
CA ALA A 59 4.47 -18.21 -13.95
C ALA A 59 4.16 -17.01 -13.02
N LEU A 60 5.12 -16.08 -12.92
CA LEU A 60 4.98 -14.84 -12.15
C LEU A 60 3.92 -13.91 -12.77
N GLN A 61 3.88 -13.82 -14.09
CA GLN A 61 2.92 -13.02 -14.84
C GLN A 61 1.49 -13.57 -14.68
N VAL A 62 1.33 -14.90 -14.74
CA VAL A 62 0.04 -15.57 -14.50
C VAL A 62 -0.48 -15.28 -13.08
N THR A 63 0.39 -15.32 -12.08
CA THR A 63 0.01 -15.06 -10.68
C THR A 63 -0.46 -13.61 -10.48
N SER A 64 0.21 -12.66 -11.12
CA SER A 64 -0.20 -11.25 -11.12
C SER A 64 -1.59 -11.04 -11.72
N TYR A 65 -1.91 -11.76 -12.81
CA TYR A 65 -3.24 -11.68 -13.43
C TYR A 65 -4.34 -12.30 -12.59
N ILE A 66 -4.11 -13.48 -12.01
CA ILE A 66 -5.06 -14.12 -11.09
C ILE A 66 -5.35 -13.20 -9.90
N TRP A 67 -4.31 -12.57 -9.34
CA TRP A 67 -4.47 -11.59 -8.27
C TRP A 67 -5.30 -10.38 -8.72
N SER A 68 -5.05 -9.84 -9.92
CA SER A 68 -5.82 -8.72 -10.47
C SER A 68 -7.32 -9.03 -10.57
N VAL A 69 -7.67 -10.21 -11.07
CA VAL A 69 -9.07 -10.67 -11.15
C VAL A 69 -9.68 -10.81 -9.74
N ALA A 70 -8.95 -11.42 -8.80
CA ALA A 70 -9.40 -11.55 -7.42
C ALA A 70 -9.66 -10.19 -6.76
N VAL A 71 -8.81 -9.19 -7.01
CA VAL A 71 -9.00 -7.82 -6.53
C VAL A 71 -10.24 -7.17 -7.12
N ILE A 72 -10.52 -7.34 -8.43
CA ILE A 72 -11.74 -6.81 -9.05
C ILE A 72 -13.00 -7.41 -8.43
N VAL A 73 -13.02 -8.73 -8.24
CA VAL A 73 -14.15 -9.42 -7.58
C VAL A 73 -14.33 -8.90 -6.16
N ALA A 74 -13.24 -8.78 -5.40
CA ALA A 74 -13.31 -8.23 -4.05
C ALA A 74 -13.81 -6.77 -4.03
N LEU A 75 -13.35 -5.93 -4.97
CA LEU A 75 -13.82 -4.55 -5.10
C LEU A 75 -15.30 -4.48 -5.45
N ALA A 76 -15.80 -5.30 -6.36
CA ALA A 76 -17.22 -5.36 -6.69
C ALA A 76 -18.09 -5.67 -5.46
N LEU A 77 -17.59 -6.52 -4.56
CA LEU A 77 -18.28 -6.86 -3.31
C LEU A 77 -18.14 -5.77 -2.22
N LEU A 78 -17.02 -5.04 -2.17
CA LEU A 78 -16.71 -4.10 -1.09
C LEU A 78 -17.10 -2.64 -1.40
N VAL A 79 -17.03 -2.20 -2.66
CA VAL A 79 -17.33 -0.81 -3.05
C VAL A 79 -18.74 -0.35 -2.64
N PRO A 80 -19.82 -1.16 -2.77
CA PRO A 80 -21.15 -0.75 -2.30
C PRO A 80 -21.19 -0.43 -0.80
N HIS A 81 -20.25 -0.96 -0.02
CA HIS A 81 -20.17 -0.75 1.42
C HIS A 81 -19.48 0.55 1.83
N ILE A 82 -18.83 1.26 0.91
CA ILE A 82 -18.29 2.59 1.17
C ILE A 82 -19.43 3.55 1.54
N ARG A 83 -20.52 3.53 0.76
CA ARG A 83 -21.72 4.32 1.03
C ARG A 83 -22.54 3.80 2.21
N LYS A 84 -22.57 2.49 2.42
CA LYS A 84 -23.25 1.87 3.58
C LYS A 84 -22.49 2.06 4.89
N GLN A 85 -21.23 2.50 4.83
CA GLN A 85 -20.36 2.73 5.99
C GLN A 85 -20.33 1.51 6.93
N SER A 86 -20.29 0.29 6.37
CA SER A 86 -20.25 -0.91 7.21
C SER A 86 -18.82 -1.18 7.72
N PRO A 87 -18.61 -1.36 9.04
CA PRO A 87 -17.27 -1.41 9.65
C PRO A 87 -16.34 -2.46 9.05
N PHE A 88 -16.81 -3.70 8.92
CA PHE A 88 -16.00 -4.83 8.45
C PHE A 88 -15.54 -4.65 7.01
N GLN A 89 -16.46 -4.33 6.09
CA GLN A 89 -16.16 -4.23 4.67
C GLN A 89 -15.25 -3.04 4.35
N ASN A 90 -15.43 -1.91 5.05
CA ASN A 90 -14.53 -0.76 4.87
C ASN A 90 -13.11 -1.06 5.39
N LEU A 91 -13.00 -1.78 6.53
CA LEU A 91 -11.70 -2.25 7.01
C LEU A 91 -11.06 -3.26 6.03
N ALA A 92 -11.84 -4.19 5.49
CA ALA A 92 -11.37 -5.13 4.49
C ALA A 92 -10.93 -4.42 3.20
N LEU A 93 -11.64 -3.38 2.76
CA LEU A 93 -11.27 -2.57 1.61
C LEU A 93 -9.93 -1.85 1.82
N ALA A 94 -9.70 -1.28 3.01
CA ALA A 94 -8.42 -0.66 3.34
C ALA A 94 -7.27 -1.67 3.29
N TRP A 95 -7.46 -2.85 3.88
CA TRP A 95 -6.46 -3.93 3.82
C TRP A 95 -6.24 -4.47 2.41
N LEU A 96 -7.29 -4.60 1.60
CA LEU A 96 -7.19 -4.98 0.20
C LEU A 96 -6.30 -4.00 -0.57
N TYR A 97 -6.50 -2.69 -0.37
CA TYR A 97 -5.69 -1.66 -1.03
C TYR A 97 -4.22 -1.71 -0.59
N VAL A 98 -3.96 -1.89 0.71
CA VAL A 98 -2.60 -2.04 1.25
C VAL A 98 -1.91 -3.27 0.66
N LEU A 99 -2.56 -4.43 0.70
CA LEU A 99 -2.04 -5.68 0.16
C LEU A 99 -1.78 -5.58 -1.35
N ASP A 100 -2.71 -4.98 -2.08
CA ASP A 100 -2.56 -4.77 -3.51
C ASP A 100 -1.36 -3.87 -3.83
N THR A 101 -1.19 -2.79 -3.07
CA THR A 101 -0.03 -1.89 -3.22
C THR A 101 1.26 -2.64 -2.94
N CYS A 102 1.35 -3.41 -1.86
CA CYS A 102 2.52 -4.20 -1.52
C CYS A 102 2.87 -5.24 -2.60
N LEU A 103 1.88 -5.99 -3.07
CA LEU A 103 2.08 -6.99 -4.12
C LEU A 103 2.49 -6.33 -5.44
N ASN A 104 1.85 -5.23 -5.83
CA ASN A 104 2.24 -4.52 -7.05
C ASN A 104 3.66 -3.96 -6.93
N THR A 105 4.08 -3.45 -5.78
CA THR A 105 5.47 -3.02 -5.56
C THR A 105 6.44 -4.21 -5.63
N ALA A 106 6.08 -5.36 -5.06
CA ALA A 106 6.89 -6.57 -5.14
C ALA A 106 7.05 -7.05 -6.59
N TYR A 107 5.99 -7.01 -7.41
CA TYR A 107 6.08 -7.34 -8.83
C TYR A 107 6.96 -6.36 -9.61
N ILE A 108 6.84 -5.06 -9.35
CA ILE A 108 7.73 -4.04 -9.95
C ILE A 108 9.19 -4.34 -9.58
N ALA A 109 9.46 -4.61 -8.30
CA ALA A 109 10.81 -4.91 -7.83
C ALA A 109 11.38 -6.20 -8.43
N ALA A 110 10.57 -7.26 -8.52
CA ALA A 110 10.95 -8.52 -9.14
C ALA A 110 11.27 -8.34 -10.62
N PHE A 111 10.41 -7.63 -11.36
CA PHE A 111 10.64 -7.30 -12.77
C PHE A 111 11.93 -6.48 -12.95
N ALA A 112 12.12 -5.44 -12.15
CA ALA A 112 13.31 -4.61 -12.20
C ALA A 112 14.58 -5.40 -11.87
N THR A 113 14.51 -6.35 -10.93
CA THR A 113 15.66 -7.22 -10.57
C THR A 113 16.02 -8.13 -11.73
N THR A 114 15.04 -8.81 -12.35
CA THR A 114 15.29 -9.67 -13.51
C THR A 114 15.88 -8.88 -14.67
N TRP A 115 15.34 -7.69 -14.95
CA TRP A 115 15.86 -6.80 -15.99
C TRP A 115 17.29 -6.34 -15.70
N TYR A 116 17.57 -5.93 -14.45
CA TYR A 116 18.90 -5.51 -14.04
C TYR A 116 19.91 -6.64 -14.22
N LEU A 117 19.58 -7.86 -13.78
CA LEU A 117 20.45 -9.02 -13.94
C LEU A 117 20.68 -9.43 -15.39
N SER A 118 19.68 -9.32 -16.27
CA SER A 118 19.85 -9.60 -17.70
C SER A 118 20.80 -8.61 -18.38
N VAL A 119 20.79 -7.34 -17.96
CA VAL A 119 21.71 -6.34 -18.50
C VAL A 119 23.17 -6.73 -18.21
N PHE A 120 23.51 -7.20 -17.00
CA PHE A 120 24.90 -7.62 -16.70
C PHE A 120 25.32 -8.89 -17.44
N HIS A 121 24.39 -9.83 -17.67
CA HIS A 121 24.69 -11.03 -18.44
C HIS A 121 25.05 -10.72 -19.91
N ASP A 122 24.39 -9.72 -20.52
CA ASP A 122 24.69 -9.30 -21.89
C ASP A 122 26.06 -8.57 -22.01
N VAL A 123 26.58 -7.97 -20.92
CA VAL A 123 27.93 -7.34 -20.94
C VAL A 123 29.05 -8.39 -20.91
N ASP A 124 28.83 -9.55 -20.27
CA ASP A 124 29.81 -10.64 -20.24
C ASP A 124 29.84 -11.46 -21.55
N GLU A 125 28.80 -11.36 -22.40
CA GLU A 125 28.69 -12.06 -23.71
C GLU A 125 29.09 -11.19 -24.93
N ILE A 126 29.92 -10.16 -24.77
CA ILE A 126 30.58 -9.55 -25.94
C ILE A 126 31.45 -10.65 -26.59
N PRO A 127 31.17 -11.10 -27.83
CA PRO A 127 32.01 -12.09 -28.48
C PRO A 127 33.40 -11.49 -28.63
N ALA A 128 34.43 -12.18 -28.15
CA ALA A 128 35.81 -11.84 -28.45
C ALA A 128 35.92 -11.66 -29.97
N ALA A 129 36.20 -10.42 -30.40
CA ALA A 129 36.39 -10.10 -31.81
C ALA A 129 37.47 -11.02 -32.39
N PRO A 130 37.32 -11.51 -33.63
CA PRO A 130 38.25 -12.47 -34.20
C PRO A 130 39.65 -11.86 -34.26
N GLU A 131 40.60 -12.65 -33.77
CA GLU A 131 42.03 -12.37 -33.68
C GLU A 131 42.61 -11.86 -35.00
N ALA A 132 43.07 -10.61 -35.03
CA ALA A 132 43.89 -10.06 -36.11
C ALA A 132 44.94 -9.05 -35.57
N ALA A 133 46.11 -9.59 -35.19
CA ALA A 133 47.50 -9.07 -35.34
C ALA A 133 47.90 -7.62 -34.92
N PRO A 134 49.20 -7.32 -34.68
CA PRO A 134 49.62 -6.59 -33.47
C PRO A 134 50.15 -5.15 -33.66
N VAL A 135 50.28 -4.47 -32.50
CA VAL A 135 51.13 -3.31 -32.12
C VAL A 135 50.57 -1.90 -32.37
N GLY A 136 50.42 -1.14 -31.28
CA GLY A 136 50.25 0.31 -31.27
C GLY A 136 49.68 0.86 -29.95
N ASP A 137 50.54 0.85 -28.92
CA ASP A 137 50.61 1.66 -27.70
C ASP A 137 49.37 2.38 -27.08
N ASP A 138 49.28 2.21 -25.75
CA ASP A 138 48.78 3.10 -24.69
C ASP A 138 47.47 3.93 -24.78
N THR A 139 46.31 3.26 -24.63
CA THR A 139 45.27 3.71 -23.67
C THR A 139 44.51 2.52 -23.10
N GLY A 140 44.64 2.24 -21.80
CA GLY A 140 44.03 1.10 -21.12
C GLY A 140 42.48 1.11 -21.07
N PRO A 141 41.86 0.01 -20.59
CA PRO A 141 40.41 -0.15 -20.52
C PRO A 141 39.84 0.74 -19.42
N ARG A 142 39.63 2.01 -19.74
CA ARG A 142 39.00 2.99 -18.85
C ARG A 142 37.83 3.72 -19.49
N ALA A 143 37.43 3.31 -20.70
CA ALA A 143 36.28 3.90 -21.40
C ALA A 143 34.94 3.20 -21.12
N ALA A 144 34.93 2.00 -20.55
CA ALA A 144 33.68 1.25 -20.28
C ALA A 144 33.09 1.47 -18.88
N ALA A 145 33.76 2.24 -18.01
CA ALA A 145 33.30 2.49 -16.63
C ALA A 145 32.70 3.89 -16.42
N ASP A 146 32.78 4.77 -17.43
CA ASP A 146 32.35 6.17 -17.32
C ASP A 146 31.07 6.50 -18.10
N GLU A 147 30.49 5.52 -18.82
CA GLU A 147 29.27 5.70 -19.64
C GLU A 147 27.98 5.21 -18.94
N ASP A 148 28.04 4.83 -17.65
CA ASP A 148 26.86 4.50 -16.83
C ASP A 148 26.45 5.64 -15.87
N ARG A 149 27.06 6.83 -16.01
CA ARG A 149 26.70 8.00 -15.20
C ARG A 149 25.45 8.70 -15.74
N GLY A 150 24.34 7.99 -15.67
CA GLY A 150 23.00 8.55 -15.78
C GLY A 150 22.47 8.60 -17.20
N ASN A 151 22.02 7.45 -17.71
CA ASN A 151 21.04 7.45 -18.79
C ASN A 151 19.80 8.25 -18.29
N PRO A 152 19.50 9.43 -18.82
CA PRO A 152 18.41 10.28 -18.32
C PRO A 152 17.06 9.54 -18.32
N ASP A 153 16.90 8.58 -19.24
CA ASP A 153 15.70 7.76 -19.37
C ASP A 153 15.53 6.77 -18.21
N ALA A 154 16.63 6.22 -17.67
CA ALA A 154 16.60 5.33 -16.51
C ALA A 154 16.30 6.11 -15.21
N ALA A 155 16.91 7.29 -15.05
CA ALA A 155 16.63 8.16 -13.91
C ALA A 155 15.18 8.68 -13.93
N ALA A 156 14.67 9.06 -15.11
CA ALA A 156 13.31 9.52 -15.29
C ALA A 156 12.28 8.41 -15.00
N SER A 157 12.50 7.20 -15.52
CA SER A 157 11.61 6.06 -15.26
C SER A 157 11.61 5.65 -13.78
N LEU A 158 12.77 5.63 -13.11
CA LEU A 158 12.86 5.38 -11.67
C LEU A 158 12.12 6.46 -10.87
N PHE A 159 12.31 7.73 -11.22
CA PHE A 159 11.60 8.84 -10.59
C PHE A 159 10.08 8.67 -10.71
N LEU A 160 9.58 8.31 -11.91
CA LEU A 160 8.17 8.04 -12.12
C LEU A 160 7.67 6.87 -11.27
N VAL A 161 8.41 5.75 -11.22
CA VAL A 161 8.06 4.59 -10.38
C VAL A 161 7.94 4.98 -8.91
N VAL A 162 8.89 5.76 -8.38
CA VAL A 162 8.85 6.25 -7.00
C VAL A 162 7.67 7.19 -6.79
N LEU A 163 7.47 8.16 -7.69
CA LEU A 163 6.36 9.11 -7.63
C LEU A 163 5.00 8.39 -7.61
N PHE A 164 4.77 7.45 -8.54
CA PHE A 164 3.54 6.66 -8.58
C PHE A 164 3.36 5.78 -7.34
N SER A 165 4.47 5.25 -6.79
CA SER A 165 4.43 4.48 -5.54
C SER A 165 4.01 5.36 -4.36
N LEU A 166 4.54 6.58 -4.26
CA LEU A 166 4.16 7.55 -3.23
C LEU A 166 2.69 7.96 -3.35
N VAL A 167 2.21 8.20 -4.58
CA VAL A 167 0.78 8.46 -4.83
C VAL A 167 -0.06 7.29 -4.31
N ARG A 168 0.29 6.04 -4.62
CA ARG A 168 -0.43 4.87 -4.11
C ARG A 168 -0.41 4.77 -2.59
N VAL A 169 0.71 5.06 -1.95
CA VAL A 169 0.78 5.12 -0.48
C VAL A 169 -0.19 6.18 0.06
N TYR A 170 -0.26 7.37 -0.54
CA TYR A 170 -1.24 8.39 -0.16
C TYR A 170 -2.69 7.89 -0.31
N LEU A 171 -3.02 7.26 -1.45
CA LEU A 171 -4.38 6.71 -1.67
C LEU A 171 -4.71 5.60 -0.66
N ALA A 172 -3.74 4.76 -0.29
CA ALA A 172 -3.92 3.76 0.76
C ALA A 172 -4.26 4.41 2.11
N LEU A 173 -3.58 5.50 2.46
CA LEU A 173 -3.86 6.28 3.67
C LEU A 173 -5.26 6.92 3.64
N VAL A 174 -5.72 7.38 2.47
CA VAL A 174 -7.08 7.92 2.30
C VAL A 174 -8.14 6.86 2.59
N VAL A 175 -8.01 5.67 1.99
CA VAL A 175 -8.95 4.55 2.22
C VAL A 175 -8.88 4.07 3.67
N ALA A 176 -7.68 3.97 4.24
CA ALA A 176 -7.50 3.60 5.64
C ALA A 176 -8.08 4.65 6.61
N ALA A 177 -7.96 5.94 6.31
CA ALA A 177 -8.56 7.02 7.09
C ALA A 177 -10.09 6.98 7.02
N HIS A 178 -10.66 6.71 5.84
CA HIS A 178 -12.10 6.50 5.69
C HIS A 178 -12.58 5.30 6.52
N ALA A 179 -11.92 4.15 6.40
CA ALA A 179 -12.27 2.95 7.15
C ALA A 179 -12.20 3.18 8.66
N ARG A 180 -11.15 3.86 9.15
CA ARG A 180 -11.04 4.24 10.55
C ARG A 180 -12.20 5.12 11.00
N TRP A 181 -12.55 6.15 10.21
CA TRP A 181 -13.68 7.03 10.54
C TRP A 181 -14.98 6.22 10.69
N VAL A 182 -15.21 5.22 9.82
CA VAL A 182 -16.34 4.30 9.94
C VAL A 182 -16.28 3.47 11.23
N LEU A 183 -15.11 2.91 11.59
CA LEU A 183 -14.93 2.15 12.84
C LEU A 183 -15.22 3.00 14.09
N GLN A 184 -14.73 4.25 14.08
CA GLN A 184 -14.88 5.16 15.21
C GLN A 184 -16.31 5.67 15.36
N ARG A 185 -17.01 5.89 14.25
CA ARG A 185 -18.42 6.25 14.24
C ARG A 185 -19.26 5.15 14.91
N TRP A 186 -19.05 3.89 14.53
CA TRP A 186 -19.76 2.76 15.13
C TRP A 186 -19.51 2.67 16.64
N GLY A 187 -18.25 2.83 17.07
CA GLY A 187 -17.91 2.82 18.50
C GLY A 187 -18.49 4.01 19.28
N GLY A 188 -18.79 5.12 18.62
CA GLY A 188 -19.49 6.27 19.21
C GLY A 188 -20.99 6.04 19.37
N GLU A 189 -21.63 5.39 18.40
CA GLU A 189 -23.05 5.02 18.43
C GLU A 189 -23.34 4.06 19.60
N GLU A 190 -22.60 2.94 19.74
CA GLU A 190 -22.81 2.02 20.87
C GLU A 190 -22.49 2.63 22.24
N ARG A 191 -21.56 3.59 22.30
CA ARG A 191 -21.20 4.28 23.55
C ARG A 191 -22.25 5.30 23.97
N GLY A 192 -22.94 5.93 23.02
CA GLY A 192 -24.03 6.87 23.29
C GLY A 192 -25.22 6.22 24.00
N GLU A 193 -25.48 4.95 23.71
CA GLU A 193 -26.51 4.16 24.38
C GLU A 193 -26.13 3.77 25.83
N ALA A 194 -24.83 3.61 26.11
CA ALA A 194 -24.34 2.98 27.34
C ALA A 194 -23.66 3.91 28.36
N ALA A 195 -23.36 5.17 28.03
CA ALA A 195 -22.45 5.99 28.86
C ALA A 195 -23.11 7.13 29.65
N THR A 196 -22.85 7.14 30.97
CA THR A 196 -22.94 8.34 31.83
C THR A 196 -21.73 9.26 31.56
N ARG A 197 -21.90 10.58 31.73
CA ARG A 197 -20.95 11.63 31.29
C ARG A 197 -19.49 11.46 31.80
N ASP A 198 -19.29 10.80 32.94
CA ASP A 198 -17.97 10.61 33.55
C ASP A 198 -17.20 9.38 33.02
N ASP A 199 -17.87 8.34 32.52
CA ASP A 199 -17.24 7.14 31.95
C ASP A 199 -16.63 7.41 30.55
N VAL A 200 -17.06 8.50 29.91
CA VAL A 200 -16.68 8.85 28.53
C VAL A 200 -15.20 9.27 28.44
N ALA A 201 -14.63 9.80 29.52
CA ALA A 201 -13.26 10.33 29.52
C ALA A 201 -12.18 9.23 29.63
N SER A 202 -12.45 8.15 30.37
CA SER A 202 -11.45 7.12 30.74
C SER A 202 -11.64 5.76 30.05
N ALA A 203 -12.78 5.49 29.38
CA ALA A 203 -12.96 4.17 28.77
C ALA A 203 -12.04 3.93 27.56
N ALA A 204 -11.51 2.71 27.49
CA ALA A 204 -10.71 2.21 26.39
C ALA A 204 -11.46 2.33 25.04
N PRO A 205 -10.75 2.48 23.91
CA PRO A 205 -11.39 2.55 22.61
C PRO A 205 -12.20 1.27 22.32
N VAL A 206 -13.47 1.47 21.99
CA VAL A 206 -14.41 0.38 21.68
C VAL A 206 -13.95 -0.31 20.39
N ASN A 207 -13.71 -1.61 20.47
CA ASN A 207 -13.38 -2.43 19.31
C ASN A 207 -14.66 -3.04 18.75
N PRO A 208 -15.07 -2.71 17.50
CA PRO A 208 -16.29 -3.27 16.90
C PRO A 208 -16.29 -4.78 16.78
N PHE A 209 -15.11 -5.41 16.75
CA PHE A 209 -14.96 -6.85 16.53
C PHE A 209 -14.65 -7.63 17.81
N ALA A 210 -14.79 -7.01 18.99
CA ALA A 210 -14.58 -7.68 20.27
C ALA A 210 -15.61 -8.80 20.50
N GLU A 211 -15.24 -9.82 21.28
CA GLU A 211 -16.17 -10.91 21.59
C GLU A 211 -17.35 -10.38 22.41
N GLY A 212 -18.57 -10.79 22.04
CA GLY A 212 -19.81 -10.28 22.62
C GLY A 212 -20.42 -9.06 21.92
N THR A 213 -19.77 -8.49 20.89
CA THR A 213 -20.40 -7.46 20.04
C THR A 213 -21.08 -8.10 18.82
N PRO A 214 -22.13 -7.47 18.25
CA PRO A 214 -22.82 -8.00 17.06
C PRO A 214 -21.90 -8.22 15.84
N LEU A 215 -20.84 -7.42 15.72
CA LEU A 215 -19.86 -7.52 14.64
C LEU A 215 -18.65 -8.42 15.00
N GLY A 216 -18.52 -8.81 16.26
CA GLY A 216 -17.45 -9.67 16.78
C GLY A 216 -17.73 -11.17 16.67
N GLU A 217 -18.96 -11.55 16.33
CA GLU A 217 -19.38 -12.93 16.16
C GLU A 217 -18.97 -13.53 14.80
N GLY A 218 -18.82 -14.86 14.79
CA GLY A 218 -18.50 -15.64 13.59
C GLY A 218 -17.13 -15.34 12.97
N TRP A 219 -16.99 -15.74 11.70
CA TRP A 219 -15.72 -15.62 10.96
C TRP A 219 -15.34 -14.15 10.67
N ARG A 220 -16.33 -13.27 10.50
CA ARG A 220 -16.11 -11.84 10.24
C ARG A 220 -15.52 -11.15 11.44
N GLY A 221 -16.02 -11.43 12.65
CA GLY A 221 -15.44 -10.92 13.88
C GLY A 221 -14.00 -11.37 14.08
N ARG A 222 -13.71 -12.66 13.84
CA ARG A 222 -12.33 -13.19 13.90
C ARG A 222 -11.38 -12.48 12.93
N MET A 223 -11.80 -12.30 11.68
CA MET A 223 -11.01 -11.56 10.69
C MET A 223 -10.85 -10.08 11.06
N GLY A 224 -11.92 -9.44 11.53
CA GLY A 224 -11.90 -8.06 12.00
C GLY A 224 -10.89 -7.86 13.14
N ARG A 225 -10.85 -8.77 14.12
CA ARG A 225 -9.84 -8.76 15.20
C ARG A 225 -8.41 -8.85 14.68
N ILE A 226 -8.16 -9.73 13.70
CA ILE A 226 -6.84 -9.85 13.07
C ILE A 226 -6.47 -8.54 12.36
N MET A 227 -7.37 -8.00 11.55
CA MET A 227 -7.16 -6.76 10.80
C MET A 227 -6.89 -5.56 11.70
N VAL A 228 -7.61 -5.40 12.81
CA VAL A 228 -7.35 -4.31 13.76
C VAL A 228 -6.15 -4.57 14.66
N SER A 229 -5.72 -5.82 14.84
CA SER A 229 -4.54 -6.14 15.65
C SER A 229 -3.26 -5.57 15.04
N VAL A 230 -3.17 -5.61 13.70
CA VAL A 230 -2.06 -5.03 12.96
C VAL A 230 -2.26 -3.52 12.89
N GLY A 231 -1.45 -2.76 13.64
CA GLY A 231 -1.63 -1.33 13.76
C GLY A 231 -2.80 -0.95 14.66
N ARG A 232 -3.04 -1.67 15.76
CA ARG A 232 -4.13 -1.41 16.73
C ARG A 232 -4.28 0.07 17.12
N ASN A 233 -3.16 0.75 17.36
CA ASN A 233 -3.17 2.18 17.70
C ASN A 233 -3.63 3.06 16.53
N TYR A 234 -3.40 2.65 15.28
CA TYR A 234 -3.92 3.33 14.11
C TYR A 234 -5.42 3.12 13.93
N TRP A 235 -5.94 1.91 14.13
CA TRP A 235 -7.37 1.65 13.91
C TRP A 235 -8.25 2.11 15.08
N LEU A 236 -7.83 1.80 16.30
CA LEU A 236 -8.62 2.03 17.52
C LEU A 236 -8.12 3.23 18.34
N GLY A 237 -7.00 3.87 17.97
CA GLY A 237 -6.45 4.98 18.75
C GLY A 237 -7.40 6.18 18.88
N ARG A 238 -7.28 6.90 20.00
CA ARG A 238 -8.13 8.04 20.34
C ARG A 238 -7.75 9.28 19.52
N GLN A 239 -8.74 9.94 18.92
CA GLN A 239 -8.52 11.13 18.09
C GLN A 239 -7.81 12.26 18.85
N LYS A 240 -8.09 12.44 20.15
CA LYS A 240 -7.54 13.54 20.97
C LYS A 240 -6.03 13.44 21.21
N GLU A 241 -5.53 12.28 21.61
CA GLU A 241 -4.09 12.05 21.84
C GLU A 241 -3.29 12.21 20.55
N ASP A 242 -3.88 11.82 19.42
CA ASP A 242 -3.25 11.94 18.11
C ASP A 242 -3.28 13.40 17.57
N GLU A 243 -4.31 14.17 17.91
CA GLU A 243 -4.38 15.61 17.60
C GLU A 243 -3.36 16.44 18.39
N GLU A 244 -3.13 16.11 19.65
CA GLU A 244 -2.11 16.76 20.48
C GLU A 244 -0.72 16.56 19.88
N TRP A 245 -0.41 15.36 19.37
CA TRP A 245 0.82 15.10 18.64
C TRP A 245 0.91 15.87 17.31
N ALA A 246 -0.17 15.88 16.51
CA ALA A 246 -0.17 16.58 15.23
C ALA A 246 0.03 18.09 15.40
N ARG A 247 -0.56 18.69 16.45
CA ARG A 247 -0.28 20.08 16.85
C ARG A 247 1.17 20.26 17.28
N ALA A 248 1.72 19.33 18.07
CA ALA A 248 3.12 19.40 18.50
C ALA A 248 4.11 19.32 17.32
N MET A 249 3.86 18.47 16.32
CA MET A 249 4.68 18.42 15.09
C MET A 249 4.50 19.67 14.23
N GLY A 250 3.26 20.12 14.03
CA GLY A 250 2.97 21.34 13.27
C GLY A 250 3.44 22.63 13.94
N ALA A 251 3.73 22.60 15.24
CA ALA A 251 4.42 23.68 15.95
C ALA A 251 5.93 23.65 15.68
N LYS A 252 6.56 22.45 15.69
CA LYS A 252 8.00 22.28 15.43
C LYS A 252 8.41 22.70 14.01
N PHE A 253 7.60 22.42 12.99
CA PHE A 253 7.87 22.85 11.61
C PHE A 253 7.64 24.34 11.36
N ARG A 254 7.00 25.05 12.29
CA ARG A 254 6.73 26.49 12.20
C ARG A 254 7.71 27.32 13.02
N SER A 255 8.48 26.66 13.89
CA SER A 255 9.52 27.25 14.73
C SER A 255 10.93 27.10 14.15
N SER A 256 11.06 26.58 12.93
CA SER A 256 12.27 26.62 12.10
C SER A 256 11.97 27.43 10.85
#